data_AF-A0A091BJ18-F1
#
_entry.id   AF-A0A091BJ18-F1
#
_cell.length_a   1.000
_cell.length_b   1.000
_cell.length_c   1.000
_cell.angle_alpha   90.00
_cell.angle_beta   90.00
_cell.angle_gamma   90.00
#
_symmetry.space_group_name_H-M   'P 1'
#
loop_
_entity.id
_entity.type
_entity.pdbx_description
1 polymer ?
#
loop_
_entity_poly.entity_id
_entity_poly.type
_entity_poly.pdbx_seq_one_letter_code
_entity_poly.pdbx_strand_id
1 'polypeptide(L)'
;MLVLAAALGLVSAGTALSQAGSGNLYRVTSKMEMVGMPFSMPATTVDVCGPKDQASEKMVPHDENCTISNFRVAGNKSSFDMTCRGENPMTARGEFERLGADAYRGRMQMKGNMEGEPVDMTMNFEGKKIRDCNYATESPAAQGAAMMAKTCEDMLREPSPMGYQSFAGPNAVCATYKPRYCSAMLAQSVNPEFIRTNDQIVRQSPAGLPSFWDAFAACGTPRQAALAKACPMAEKNRDFTFITEYCPSLVAKACASADPRRDAEFVVASCPVQAKAAAAAHCAGRDYTAMRASPYAGFCGRYAGGQLQQRNAGAAAPTPAAVPTPAPAAEEAPKKPSWRDRLRDAKDKLTGED
;
A
#
# COMPACT_ATOMS: atom_id res chain seq x y z
N MET A 1 -25.12 -43.72 44.52
CA MET A 1 -26.32 -43.17 45.17
C MET A 1 -26.53 -41.75 44.66
N LEU A 2 -27.74 -41.47 44.12
CA LEU A 2 -28.43 -40.17 43.85
C LEU A 2 -27.60 -39.04 43.20
N VAL A 3 -27.84 -38.54 41.98
CA VAL A 3 -29.05 -38.08 41.24
C VAL A 3 -29.82 -36.93 41.93
N LEU A 4 -29.70 -35.71 41.39
CA LEU A 4 -30.76 -34.76 40.95
C LEU A 4 -30.05 -33.46 40.47
N ALA A 5 -30.03 -33.10 39.17
CA ALA A 5 -31.09 -32.51 38.34
C ALA A 5 -31.40 -31.02 38.65
N ALA A 6 -30.91 -30.12 37.79
CA ALA A 6 -31.51 -28.82 37.51
C ALA A 6 -31.24 -28.44 36.04
N ALA A 7 -32.23 -28.69 35.21
CA ALA A 7 -32.33 -28.24 33.82
C ALA A 7 -33.18 -26.97 33.78
N LEU A 8 -32.72 -25.92 33.09
CA LEU A 8 -33.49 -24.75 32.62
C LEU A 8 -32.44 -23.82 31.97
N GLY A 9 -32.47 -23.41 30.71
CA GLY A 9 -33.36 -23.61 29.58
C GLY A 9 -32.67 -22.94 28.39
N LEU A 10 -32.81 -23.54 27.20
CA LEU A 10 -32.30 -23.02 25.94
C LEU A 10 -32.81 -21.59 25.71
N VAL A 11 -31.89 -20.64 25.51
CA VAL A 11 -32.14 -19.46 24.67
C VAL A 11 -31.08 -19.48 23.59
N SER A 12 -31.38 -20.26 22.55
CA SER A 12 -30.82 -20.07 21.22
C SER A 12 -31.07 -18.62 20.81
N ALA A 13 -30.02 -17.80 20.85
CA ALA A 13 -30.01 -16.50 20.20
C ALA A 13 -30.36 -16.74 18.73
N GLY A 14 -31.54 -16.24 18.34
CA GLY A 14 -32.16 -16.51 17.06
C GLY A 14 -31.21 -16.22 15.91
N THR A 15 -30.95 -17.26 15.14
CA THR A 15 -30.51 -17.16 13.76
C THR A 15 -31.50 -16.29 12.98
N ALA A 16 -31.17 -15.01 12.77
CA ALA A 16 -31.75 -14.21 11.69
C ALA A 16 -31.07 -14.53 10.33
N LEU A 17 -30.72 -15.79 10.12
CA LEU A 17 -30.24 -16.36 8.86
C LEU A 17 -31.22 -17.45 8.43
N SER A 18 -32.47 -17.04 8.17
CA SER A 18 -33.48 -17.91 7.55
C SER A 18 -34.45 -17.11 6.68
N GLN A 19 -33.92 -16.42 5.67
CA GLN A 19 -34.55 -16.48 4.35
C GLN A 19 -33.72 -17.44 3.49
N ALA A 20 -33.60 -18.68 3.96
CA ALA A 20 -33.02 -19.75 3.15
C ALA A 20 -34.06 -20.20 2.12
N GLY A 21 -33.77 -19.95 0.85
CA GLY A 21 -34.08 -20.94 -0.18
C GLY A 21 -34.67 -20.43 -1.50
N SER A 22 -35.47 -19.37 -1.52
CA SER A 22 -36.03 -18.91 -2.81
C SER A 22 -36.43 -17.44 -2.81
N GLY A 23 -35.97 -16.74 -3.84
CA GLY A 23 -36.39 -15.41 -4.28
C GLY A 23 -37.11 -15.50 -5.63
N ASN A 24 -37.47 -14.35 -6.17
CA ASN A 24 -38.06 -14.23 -7.50
C ASN A 24 -37.06 -13.47 -8.39
N LEU A 25 -36.70 -14.05 -9.54
CA LEU A 25 -35.89 -13.37 -10.55
C LEU A 25 -36.80 -12.50 -11.40
N TYR A 26 -36.57 -11.19 -11.35
CA TYR A 26 -37.27 -10.21 -12.16
C TYR A 26 -36.39 -9.74 -13.31
N ARG A 27 -36.96 -9.70 -14.51
CA ARG A 27 -36.44 -8.90 -15.61
C ARG A 27 -36.88 -7.47 -15.38
N VAL A 28 -35.95 -6.60 -15.06
CA VAL A 28 -36.21 -5.17 -14.86
C VAL A 28 -35.74 -4.42 -16.09
N THR A 29 -36.67 -3.80 -16.81
CA THR A 29 -36.37 -2.89 -17.91
C THR A 29 -36.50 -1.47 -17.40
N SER A 30 -35.39 -0.72 -17.42
CA SER A 30 -35.31 0.65 -16.92
C SER A 30 -35.06 1.62 -18.07
N LYS A 31 -35.77 2.74 -18.08
CA LYS A 31 -35.59 3.89 -18.96
C LYS A 31 -35.33 5.12 -18.11
N MET A 32 -34.24 5.82 -18.41
CA MET A 32 -33.87 7.03 -17.70
C MET A 32 -34.01 8.23 -18.63
N GLU A 33 -34.76 9.23 -18.17
CA GLU A 33 -34.99 10.52 -18.83
C GLU A 33 -34.34 11.60 -17.95
N MET A 34 -33.46 12.40 -18.55
CA MET A 34 -32.80 13.50 -17.86
C MET A 34 -33.26 14.81 -18.49
N VAL A 35 -33.73 15.75 -17.67
CA VAL A 35 -34.15 17.07 -18.16
C VAL A 35 -32.92 17.83 -18.65
N GLY A 36 -32.94 18.30 -19.90
CA GLY A 36 -31.84 19.09 -20.49
C GLY A 36 -30.97 18.38 -21.53
N MET A 37 -31.14 17.07 -21.75
CA MET A 37 -30.50 16.34 -22.86
C MET A 37 -31.53 15.91 -23.91
N PRO A 38 -31.30 16.17 -25.22
CA PRO A 38 -32.27 15.89 -26.28
C PRO A 38 -32.39 14.41 -26.69
N PHE A 39 -31.61 13.52 -26.06
CA PHE A 39 -31.62 12.08 -26.34
C PHE A 39 -32.11 11.30 -25.12
N SER A 40 -33.20 10.53 -25.28
CA SER A 40 -33.60 9.54 -24.29
C SER A 40 -32.59 8.39 -24.31
N MET A 41 -32.00 8.04 -23.18
CA MET A 41 -31.13 6.87 -23.12
C MET A 41 -31.92 5.59 -23.44
N PRO A 42 -31.34 4.64 -24.20
CA PRO A 42 -32.02 3.40 -24.53
C PRO A 42 -32.40 2.62 -23.27
N ALA A 43 -33.53 1.92 -23.33
CA ALA A 43 -33.96 1.08 -22.23
C ALA A 43 -32.93 -0.01 -21.96
N THR A 44 -32.48 -0.13 -20.72
CA THR A 44 -31.58 -1.22 -20.30
C THR A 44 -32.39 -2.28 -19.60
N THR A 45 -32.04 -3.54 -19.81
CA THR A 45 -32.72 -4.67 -19.18
C THR A 45 -31.72 -5.46 -18.35
N VAL A 46 -32.04 -5.67 -17.08
CA VAL A 46 -31.22 -6.41 -16.12
C VAL A 46 -32.07 -7.43 -15.37
N ASP A 47 -31.49 -8.60 -15.09
CA ASP A 47 -32.17 -9.65 -14.34
C ASP A 47 -31.72 -9.56 -12.86
N VAL A 48 -32.66 -9.37 -11.94
CA VAL A 48 -32.39 -9.14 -10.50
C VAL A 48 -33.17 -10.13 -9.65
N CYS A 49 -32.47 -10.85 -8.76
CA CYS A 49 -33.09 -11.75 -7.80
C CYS A 49 -33.54 -10.97 -6.56
N GLY A 50 -34.85 -10.79 -6.40
CA GLY A 50 -35.47 -10.12 -5.26
C GLY A 50 -36.07 -11.10 -4.24
N PRO A 51 -36.39 -10.64 -3.01
CA PRO A 51 -37.04 -11.48 -2.00
C PRO A 51 -38.44 -11.92 -2.45
N LYS A 52 -38.91 -13.08 -1.96
CA LYS A 52 -40.25 -13.61 -2.29
C LYS A 52 -41.39 -12.75 -1.75
N ASP A 53 -41.20 -12.15 -0.57
CA ASP A 53 -42.18 -11.29 0.07
C ASP A 53 -42.02 -9.84 -0.41
N GLN A 54 -42.84 -9.47 -1.40
CA GLN A 54 -42.95 -8.11 -1.98
C GLN A 54 -43.67 -7.14 -1.04
N ALA A 55 -43.21 -6.95 0.20
CA ALA A 55 -43.58 -5.73 0.90
C ALA A 55 -42.92 -4.58 0.12
N SER A 56 -43.72 -3.69 -0.49
CA SER A 56 -43.23 -2.57 -1.32
C SER A 56 -42.21 -1.70 -0.59
N GLU A 57 -42.26 -1.67 0.74
CA GLU A 57 -41.31 -1.04 1.65
C GLU A 57 -39.90 -1.68 1.65
N LYS A 58 -39.80 -3.00 1.40
CA LYS A 58 -38.53 -3.73 1.24
C LYS A 58 -37.91 -3.55 -0.16
N MET A 59 -38.65 -2.97 -1.09
CA MET A 59 -38.17 -2.64 -2.43
C MET A 59 -37.65 -1.21 -2.53
N VAL A 60 -37.87 -0.37 -1.51
CA VAL A 60 -37.27 0.96 -1.43
C VAL A 60 -35.81 0.80 -0.96
N PRO A 61 -34.82 1.44 -1.62
CA PRO A 61 -33.44 1.43 -1.16
C PRO A 61 -33.35 2.01 0.26
N HIS A 62 -32.73 1.25 1.17
CA HIS A 62 -32.41 1.72 2.52
C HIS A 62 -30.92 2.08 2.55
N ASP A 63 -30.63 3.36 2.77
CA ASP A 63 -29.28 3.89 2.95
C ASP A 63 -29.25 4.67 4.27
N GLU A 64 -28.15 4.60 5.01
CA GLU A 64 -28.01 5.25 6.32
C GLU A 64 -28.16 6.78 6.25
N ASN A 65 -27.91 7.37 5.07
CA ASN A 65 -28.01 8.81 4.84
C ASN A 65 -29.34 9.26 4.19
N CYS A 66 -30.24 8.31 3.88
CA CYS A 66 -31.50 8.57 3.19
C CYS A 66 -32.69 8.29 4.12
N THR A 67 -33.52 9.32 4.32
CA THR A 67 -34.75 9.21 5.11
C THR A 67 -35.94 9.01 4.18
N ILE A 68 -36.71 7.94 4.38
CA ILE A 68 -37.98 7.71 3.69
C ILE A 68 -39.10 8.38 4.48
N SER A 69 -39.99 9.08 3.79
CA SER A 69 -41.14 9.79 4.34
C SER A 69 -42.36 9.61 3.44
N ASN A 70 -43.55 9.91 3.97
CA ASN A 70 -44.80 9.87 3.22
C ASN A 70 -45.09 8.53 2.49
N PHE A 71 -44.65 7.41 3.07
CA PHE A 71 -44.97 6.10 2.52
C PHE A 71 -46.48 5.85 2.61
N ARG A 72 -47.13 5.65 1.46
CA ARG A 72 -48.57 5.38 1.38
C ARG A 72 -48.82 4.23 0.44
N VAL A 73 -49.71 3.34 0.84
CA VAL A 73 -50.21 2.25 0.00
C VAL A 73 -51.70 2.47 -0.24
N ALA A 74 -52.08 2.68 -1.50
CA ALA A 74 -53.45 2.84 -1.94
C ALA A 74 -53.78 1.74 -2.97
N GLY A 75 -54.38 0.65 -2.50
CA GLY A 75 -54.70 -0.51 -3.34
C GLY A 75 -53.45 -1.16 -3.93
N ASN A 76 -53.29 -1.08 -5.24
CA ASN A 76 -52.14 -1.64 -5.97
C ASN A 76 -50.99 -0.63 -6.18
N LYS A 77 -51.13 0.61 -5.72
CA LYS A 77 -50.11 1.66 -5.85
C LYS A 77 -49.48 1.97 -4.49
N SER A 78 -48.16 2.09 -4.45
CA SER A 78 -47.38 2.57 -3.30
C SER A 78 -46.61 3.82 -3.72
N SER A 79 -46.63 4.87 -2.91
CA SER A 79 -45.87 6.09 -3.14
C SER A 79 -44.95 6.37 -1.95
N PHE A 80 -43.76 6.91 -2.19
CA PHE A 80 -42.82 7.29 -1.14
C PHE A 80 -42.00 8.51 -1.55
N ASP A 81 -41.63 9.31 -0.56
CA ASP A 81 -40.66 10.40 -0.71
C ASP A 81 -39.37 10.00 0.01
N MET A 82 -38.23 10.11 -0.66
CA MET A 82 -36.91 9.83 -0.10
C MET A 82 -36.09 11.13 -0.09
N THR A 83 -35.44 11.42 1.02
CA THR A 83 -34.53 12.57 1.14
C THR A 83 -33.18 12.08 1.65
N CYS A 84 -32.17 12.17 0.81
CA CYS A 84 -30.79 11.85 1.16
C CYS A 84 -30.04 13.12 1.53
N ARG A 85 -29.39 13.11 2.70
CA ARG A 85 -28.53 14.19 3.19
C ARG A 85 -27.06 13.80 3.02
N GLY A 86 -26.16 14.78 3.01
CA GLY A 86 -24.72 14.54 2.90
C GLY A 86 -24.05 15.42 1.85
N GLU A 87 -22.92 14.95 1.32
CA GLU A 87 -22.08 15.68 0.36
C GLU A 87 -22.81 15.96 -0.96
N ASN A 88 -23.76 15.09 -1.35
CA ASN A 88 -24.63 15.26 -2.51
C ASN A 88 -26.11 15.12 -2.10
N PRO A 89 -26.76 16.19 -1.62
CA PRO A 89 -28.14 16.13 -1.18
C PRO A 89 -29.07 15.85 -2.37
N MET A 90 -30.02 14.94 -2.18
CA MET A 90 -31.03 14.62 -3.18
C MET A 90 -32.39 14.33 -2.58
N THR A 91 -33.42 14.60 -3.36
CA THR A 91 -34.81 14.25 -3.07
C THR A 91 -35.32 13.35 -4.17
N ALA A 92 -35.98 12.25 -3.83
CA ALA A 92 -36.62 11.39 -4.80
C ALA A 92 -38.09 11.19 -4.42
N ARG A 93 -38.97 11.22 -5.42
CA ARG A 93 -40.35 10.76 -5.30
C ARG A 93 -40.50 9.51 -6.12
N GLY A 94 -40.93 8.43 -5.48
CA GLY A 94 -41.16 7.17 -6.16
C GLY A 94 -42.60 6.73 -6.05
N GLU A 95 -43.09 6.17 -7.14
CA GLU A 95 -44.36 5.47 -7.25
C GLU A 95 -44.10 4.06 -7.76
N PHE A 96 -44.72 3.08 -7.12
CA PHE A 96 -44.69 1.68 -7.49
C PHE A 96 -46.13 1.21 -7.68
N GLU A 97 -46.44 0.67 -8.85
CA GLU A 97 -47.70 0.04 -9.17
C GLU A 97 -47.50 -1.47 -9.37
N ARG A 98 -48.24 -2.26 -8.61
CA ARG A 98 -48.32 -3.71 -8.81
C ARG A 98 -49.32 -4.00 -9.93
N LEU A 99 -48.82 -4.52 -11.05
CA LEU A 99 -49.62 -4.85 -12.24
C LEU A 99 -50.21 -6.27 -12.18
N GLY A 100 -49.74 -7.10 -11.25
CA GLY A 100 -50.23 -8.45 -11.00
C GLY A 100 -49.40 -9.15 -9.93
N ALA A 101 -49.55 -10.48 -9.80
CA ALA A 101 -48.71 -11.27 -8.89
C ALA A 101 -47.21 -11.26 -9.29
N ASP A 102 -46.95 -11.18 -10.59
CA ASP A 102 -45.64 -11.38 -11.20
C ASP A 102 -45.10 -10.16 -11.95
N ALA A 103 -45.77 -9.01 -11.87
CA ALA A 103 -45.37 -7.81 -12.60
C ALA A 103 -45.59 -6.54 -11.78
N TYR A 104 -44.63 -5.63 -11.88
CA TYR A 104 -44.71 -4.29 -11.31
C TYR A 104 -44.17 -3.26 -12.30
N ARG A 105 -44.63 -2.02 -12.14
CA ARG A 105 -44.08 -0.85 -12.81
C ARG A 105 -43.78 0.17 -11.73
N GLY A 106 -42.70 0.92 -11.88
CA GLY A 106 -42.46 2.06 -11.03
C GLY A 106 -41.92 3.24 -11.81
N ARG A 107 -42.12 4.42 -11.22
CA ARG A 107 -41.58 5.68 -11.68
C ARG A 107 -40.92 6.33 -10.49
N MET A 108 -39.69 6.76 -10.66
CA MET A 108 -38.96 7.50 -9.65
C MET A 108 -38.46 8.80 -10.27
N GLN A 109 -38.85 9.93 -9.71
CA GLN A 109 -38.30 11.24 -10.05
C GLN A 109 -37.29 11.64 -8.99
N MET A 110 -36.05 11.86 -9.39
CA MET A 110 -34.96 12.29 -8.53
C MET A 110 -34.57 13.72 -8.88
N LYS A 111 -34.47 14.57 -7.87
CA LYS A 111 -33.95 15.93 -7.96
C LYS A 111 -32.74 16.04 -7.04
N GLY A 112 -31.61 16.43 -7.59
CA GLY A 112 -30.39 16.65 -6.83
C GLY A 112 -29.47 17.64 -7.53
N ASN A 113 -28.29 17.85 -6.96
CA ASN A 113 -27.23 18.59 -7.62
C ASN A 113 -26.11 17.62 -8.01
N MET A 114 -25.67 17.66 -9.27
CA MET A 114 -24.44 17.01 -9.73
C MET A 114 -23.49 18.10 -10.21
N GLU A 115 -22.26 18.12 -9.69
CA GLU A 115 -21.21 19.08 -10.09
C GLU A 115 -21.62 20.56 -9.99
N GLY A 116 -22.56 20.87 -9.08
CA GLY A 116 -23.08 22.23 -8.88
C GLY A 116 -24.29 22.60 -9.73
N GLU A 117 -24.68 21.76 -10.70
CA GLU A 117 -25.86 21.97 -11.54
C GLU A 117 -27.06 21.16 -11.02
N PRO A 118 -28.27 21.74 -11.02
CA PRO A 118 -29.49 21.03 -10.65
C PRO A 118 -29.85 20.01 -11.73
N VAL A 119 -29.97 18.74 -11.33
CA VAL A 119 -30.39 17.65 -12.21
C VAL A 119 -31.74 17.10 -11.76
N ASP A 120 -32.67 17.00 -12.71
CA ASP A 120 -33.95 16.29 -12.55
C ASP A 120 -33.93 15.06 -13.46
N MET A 121 -33.99 13.88 -12.83
CA MET A 121 -33.96 12.58 -13.48
C MET A 121 -35.27 11.86 -13.24
N THR A 122 -35.95 11.44 -14.30
CA THR A 122 -37.09 10.54 -14.21
C THR A 122 -36.67 9.15 -14.67
N MET A 123 -36.77 8.17 -13.77
CA MET A 123 -36.51 6.77 -14.04
C MET A 123 -37.82 6.01 -14.07
N ASN A 124 -38.19 5.47 -15.24
CA ASN A 124 -39.30 4.54 -15.38
C ASN A 124 -38.75 3.13 -15.43
N PHE A 125 -39.28 2.20 -14.64
CA PHE A 125 -38.85 0.81 -14.67
C PHE A 125 -40.03 -0.15 -14.62
N GLU A 126 -39.90 -1.27 -15.31
CA GLU A 126 -40.89 -2.34 -15.36
C GLU A 126 -40.21 -3.64 -14.99
N GLY A 127 -40.72 -4.31 -13.95
CA GLY A 127 -40.23 -5.59 -13.50
C GLY A 127 -41.22 -6.70 -13.83
N LYS A 128 -40.77 -7.75 -14.50
CA LYS A 128 -41.55 -8.97 -14.74
C LYS A 128 -40.83 -10.19 -14.17
N LYS A 129 -41.50 -10.97 -13.33
CA LYS A 129 -40.97 -12.24 -12.83
C LYS A 129 -40.79 -13.19 -13.99
N ILE A 130 -39.59 -13.77 -14.09
CA ILE A 130 -39.24 -14.75 -15.11
C ILE A 130 -39.25 -16.16 -14.51
N ARG A 131 -38.66 -16.30 -13.32
CA ARG A 131 -38.51 -17.58 -12.59
C ARG A 131 -38.26 -17.36 -11.11
N ASP A 132 -38.25 -18.45 -10.34
CA ASP A 132 -37.68 -18.46 -8.99
C ASP A 132 -36.13 -18.43 -9.08
N CYS A 133 -35.48 -17.83 -8.08
CA CYS A 133 -34.02 -17.77 -7.94
C CYS A 133 -33.59 -18.17 -6.54
N ASN A 134 -32.33 -18.59 -6.38
CA ASN A 134 -31.76 -18.78 -5.06
C ASN A 134 -31.22 -17.46 -4.52
N TYR A 135 -31.98 -16.83 -3.61
CA TYR A 135 -31.61 -15.52 -3.05
C TYR A 135 -30.25 -15.51 -2.34
N ALA A 136 -29.81 -16.65 -1.78
CA ALA A 136 -28.53 -16.76 -1.09
C ALA A 136 -27.32 -16.70 -2.04
N THR A 137 -27.51 -16.98 -3.34
CA THR A 137 -26.40 -17.04 -4.32
C THR A 137 -26.60 -16.10 -5.51
N GLU A 138 -27.84 -15.76 -5.85
CA GLU A 138 -28.19 -14.98 -7.03
C GLU A 138 -28.64 -13.55 -6.70
N SER A 139 -28.78 -13.18 -5.42
CA SER A 139 -29.08 -11.79 -5.05
C SER A 139 -27.91 -10.87 -5.42
N PRO A 140 -28.16 -9.58 -5.67
CA PRO A 140 -27.09 -8.61 -5.93
C PRO A 140 -26.03 -8.58 -4.81
N ALA A 141 -26.46 -8.72 -3.55
CA ALA A 141 -25.56 -8.79 -2.41
C ALA A 141 -24.68 -10.06 -2.45
N ALA A 142 -25.26 -11.22 -2.76
CA ALA A 142 -24.52 -12.48 -2.88
C ALA A 142 -23.55 -12.45 -4.08
N GLN A 143 -23.98 -11.91 -5.22
CA GLN A 143 -23.12 -11.72 -6.39
C GLN A 143 -21.98 -10.74 -6.11
N GLY A 144 -22.26 -9.64 -5.40
CA GLY A 144 -21.25 -8.70 -4.95
C GLY A 144 -20.23 -9.35 -4.00
N ALA A 145 -20.70 -10.12 -3.02
CA ALA A 145 -19.84 -10.87 -2.11
C ALA A 145 -19.00 -11.93 -2.85
N ALA A 146 -19.58 -12.64 -3.81
CA ALA A 146 -18.88 -13.61 -4.64
C ALA A 146 -17.82 -12.95 -5.54
N MET A 147 -18.13 -11.78 -6.10
CA MET A 147 -17.17 -10.99 -6.88
C MET A 147 -16.02 -10.51 -5.99
N MET A 148 -16.30 -9.99 -4.80
CA MET A 148 -15.25 -9.60 -3.84
C MET A 148 -14.40 -10.79 -3.42
N ALA A 149 -15.01 -11.94 -3.13
CA ALA A 149 -14.30 -13.17 -2.82
C ALA A 149 -13.35 -13.58 -3.96
N LYS A 150 -13.82 -13.51 -5.22
CA LYS A 150 -12.99 -13.77 -6.40
C LYS A 150 -11.83 -12.78 -6.51
N THR A 151 -12.07 -11.48 -6.29
CA THR A 151 -11.01 -10.46 -6.28
C THR A 151 -9.95 -10.76 -5.22
N CYS A 152 -10.37 -11.15 -4.01
CA CYS A 152 -9.45 -11.54 -2.95
C CYS A 152 -8.62 -12.78 -3.34
N GLU A 153 -9.23 -13.80 -3.95
CA GLU A 153 -8.53 -14.98 -4.47
C GLU A 153 -7.56 -14.64 -5.61
N ASP A 154 -7.94 -13.72 -6.51
CA ASP A 154 -7.06 -13.27 -7.58
C ASP A 154 -5.84 -12.53 -7.01
N MET A 155 -6.02 -11.68 -5.99
CA MET A 155 -4.93 -11.02 -5.26
C MET A 155 -4.01 -12.01 -4.51
N LEU A 156 -4.52 -13.19 -4.13
CA LEU A 156 -3.69 -14.24 -3.52
C LEU A 156 -2.73 -14.91 -4.52
N ARG A 157 -2.95 -14.77 -5.83
CA ARG A 157 -2.04 -15.37 -6.83
C ARG A 157 -0.65 -14.74 -6.82
N GLU A 158 -0.58 -13.45 -6.49
CA GLU A 158 0.67 -12.70 -6.39
C GLU A 158 0.69 -11.91 -5.07
N PRO A 159 0.97 -12.58 -3.94
CA PRO A 159 0.84 -11.99 -2.62
C PRO A 159 1.99 -11.02 -2.34
N SER A 160 1.80 -9.75 -2.70
CA SER A 160 2.80 -8.69 -2.48
C SER A 160 2.67 -8.08 -1.08
N PRO A 161 3.79 -7.75 -0.40
CA PRO A 161 3.75 -7.02 0.87
C PRO A 161 3.10 -5.63 0.76
N MET A 162 3.07 -5.01 -0.43
CA MET A 162 2.42 -3.71 -0.65
C MET A 162 0.89 -3.80 -0.55
N GLY A 163 0.31 -4.96 -0.90
CA GLY A 163 -1.14 -5.20 -0.84
C GLY A 163 -1.67 -5.64 0.52
N TYR A 164 -0.83 -5.66 1.57
CA TYR A 164 -1.18 -6.29 2.86
C TYR A 164 -2.39 -5.65 3.53
N GLN A 165 -2.66 -4.37 3.30
CA GLN A 165 -3.78 -3.65 3.93
C GLN A 165 -5.14 -4.28 3.60
N SER A 166 -5.30 -4.80 2.39
CA SER A 166 -6.53 -5.49 1.97
C SER A 166 -6.78 -6.78 2.74
N PHE A 167 -5.75 -7.41 3.32
CA PHE A 167 -5.84 -8.70 4.01
C PHE A 167 -5.65 -8.61 5.53
N ALA A 168 -4.74 -7.76 5.98
CA ALA A 168 -4.29 -7.68 7.37
C ALA A 168 -4.35 -6.26 7.95
N GLY A 169 -4.86 -5.28 7.21
CA GLY A 169 -5.11 -3.93 7.69
C GLY A 169 -6.37 -3.83 8.58
N PRO A 170 -6.60 -2.67 9.23
CA PRO A 170 -7.73 -2.46 10.12
C PRO A 170 -9.09 -2.55 9.42
N ASN A 171 -9.15 -2.17 8.13
CA ASN A 171 -10.36 -2.21 7.29
C ASN A 171 -10.22 -3.26 6.17
N ALA A 172 -9.57 -4.39 6.46
CA ALA A 172 -9.26 -5.42 5.47
C ALA A 172 -10.52 -6.03 4.84
N VAL A 173 -10.76 -5.74 3.56
CA VAL A 173 -11.86 -6.30 2.76
C VAL A 173 -11.71 -7.82 2.53
N CYS A 174 -10.48 -8.34 2.59
CA CYS A 174 -10.13 -9.75 2.42
C CYS A 174 -9.67 -10.41 3.74
N ALA A 175 -10.17 -9.94 4.90
CA ALA A 175 -9.73 -10.42 6.21
C ALA A 175 -9.81 -11.95 6.38
N THR A 176 -10.82 -12.60 5.79
CA THR A 176 -10.98 -14.07 5.82
C THR A 176 -9.84 -14.82 5.12
N TYR A 177 -9.17 -14.18 4.16
CA TYR A 177 -8.06 -14.74 3.41
C TYR A 177 -6.68 -14.48 4.06
N LYS A 178 -6.64 -13.72 5.17
CA LYS A 178 -5.41 -13.34 5.87
C LYS A 178 -4.45 -14.51 6.12
N PRO A 179 -4.87 -15.69 6.63
CA PRO A 179 -3.93 -16.77 6.90
C PRO A 179 -3.22 -17.27 5.63
N ARG A 180 -3.98 -17.44 4.54
CA ARG A 180 -3.44 -17.86 3.23
C ARG A 180 -2.49 -16.81 2.68
N TYR A 181 -2.92 -15.55 2.64
CA TYR A 181 -2.08 -14.42 2.22
C TYR A 181 -0.76 -14.36 2.99
N CYS A 182 -0.83 -14.33 4.33
CA CYS A 182 0.35 -14.20 5.17
C CYS A 182 1.31 -15.38 5.00
N SER A 183 0.81 -16.61 4.89
CA SER A 183 1.66 -17.78 4.66
C SER A 183 2.43 -17.68 3.33
N ALA A 184 1.76 -17.28 2.25
CA ALA A 184 2.36 -17.20 0.92
C ALA A 184 3.31 -15.99 0.79
N MET A 185 2.89 -14.82 1.26
CA MET A 185 3.70 -13.61 1.26
C MET A 185 4.99 -13.79 2.07
N LEU A 186 4.89 -14.30 3.31
CA LEU A 186 6.09 -14.51 4.13
C LEU A 186 7.03 -15.55 3.54
N ALA A 187 6.50 -16.62 2.93
CA ALA A 187 7.32 -17.63 2.27
C ALA A 187 8.11 -17.05 1.07
N GLN A 188 7.54 -16.09 0.35
CA GLN A 188 8.19 -15.44 -0.79
C GLN A 188 9.13 -14.31 -0.37
N SER A 189 8.77 -13.52 0.65
CA SER A 189 9.43 -12.25 0.95
C SER A 189 10.41 -12.30 2.13
N VAL A 190 10.35 -13.29 3.02
CA VAL A 190 11.29 -13.42 4.14
C VAL A 190 12.58 -14.09 3.66
N ASN A 191 13.34 -13.37 2.85
CA ASN A 191 14.65 -13.80 2.35
C ASN A 191 15.63 -12.61 2.25
N PRO A 192 16.96 -12.85 2.21
CA PRO A 192 17.96 -11.78 2.20
C PRO A 192 17.83 -10.79 1.04
N GLU A 193 17.58 -11.29 -0.17
CA GLU A 193 17.50 -10.48 -1.39
C GLU A 193 16.32 -9.51 -1.35
N PHE A 194 15.13 -10.02 -1.02
CA PHE A 194 13.93 -9.21 -0.91
C PHE A 194 14.08 -8.14 0.17
N ILE A 195 14.53 -8.52 1.37
CA ILE A 195 14.68 -7.61 2.50
C ILE A 195 15.66 -6.48 2.12
N ARG A 196 16.85 -6.81 1.62
CA ARG A 196 17.86 -5.80 1.27
C ARG A 196 17.36 -4.83 0.20
N THR A 197 16.74 -5.36 -0.86
CA THR A 197 16.29 -4.55 -2.00
C THR A 197 15.16 -3.59 -1.60
N ASN A 198 14.21 -4.06 -0.80
CA ASN A 198 13.07 -3.24 -0.39
C ASN A 198 13.42 -2.31 0.78
N ASP A 199 14.34 -2.69 1.68
CA ASP A 199 14.77 -1.81 2.77
C ASP A 199 15.49 -0.57 2.24
N GLN A 200 16.21 -0.67 1.11
CA GLN A 200 16.76 0.51 0.42
C GLN A 200 15.67 1.49 -0.03
N ILE A 201 14.56 0.98 -0.58
CA ILE A 201 13.40 1.79 -0.98
C ILE A 201 12.77 2.44 0.26
N VAL A 202 12.59 1.67 1.35
CA VAL A 202 12.03 2.18 2.61
C VAL A 202 12.88 3.32 3.17
N ARG A 203 14.21 3.20 3.16
CA ARG A 203 15.12 4.26 3.65
C ARG A 203 15.09 5.53 2.82
N GLN A 204 14.72 5.44 1.55
CA GLN A 204 14.59 6.58 0.66
C GLN A 204 13.19 7.21 0.71
N SER A 205 12.22 6.51 1.28
CA SER A 205 10.83 6.94 1.34
C SER A 205 10.59 7.92 2.51
N PRO A 206 9.65 8.86 2.38
CA PRO A 206 9.23 9.72 3.48
C PRO A 206 8.78 8.91 4.71
N ALA A 207 9.10 9.41 5.90
CA ALA A 207 8.68 8.79 7.15
C ALA A 207 7.14 8.74 7.26
N GLY A 208 6.62 7.65 7.83
CA GLY A 208 5.18 7.45 8.07
C GLY A 208 4.43 6.70 6.97
N LEU A 209 5.08 6.37 5.86
CA LEU A 209 4.50 5.48 4.85
C LEU A 209 4.59 4.01 5.29
N PRO A 210 3.52 3.21 5.09
CA PRO A 210 3.56 1.77 5.30
C PRO A 210 4.65 1.11 4.45
N SER A 211 5.36 0.16 5.04
CA SER A 211 6.46 -0.57 4.44
C SER A 211 6.20 -2.08 4.44
N PHE A 212 7.06 -2.83 3.77
CA PHE A 212 7.00 -4.29 3.85
C PHE A 212 7.24 -4.82 5.27
N TRP A 213 7.91 -4.06 6.14
CA TRP A 213 8.05 -4.42 7.56
C TRP A 213 6.71 -4.41 8.29
N ASP A 214 5.83 -3.47 7.95
CA ASP A 214 4.47 -3.40 8.49
C ASP A 214 3.62 -4.57 7.99
N ALA A 215 3.80 -4.97 6.73
CA ALA A 215 3.18 -6.18 6.19
C ALA A 215 3.62 -7.45 6.93
N PHE A 216 4.93 -7.60 7.19
CA PHE A 216 5.45 -8.74 7.93
C PHE A 216 4.91 -8.75 9.37
N ALA A 217 4.88 -7.59 10.04
CA ALA A 217 4.33 -7.44 11.38
C ALA A 217 2.83 -7.76 11.44
N ALA A 218 2.04 -7.28 10.46
CA ALA A 218 0.61 -7.57 10.35
C ALA A 218 0.32 -9.07 10.16
N CYS A 219 1.29 -9.79 9.59
CA CYS A 219 1.31 -11.24 9.43
C CYS A 219 2.03 -12.00 10.56
N GLY A 220 2.34 -11.34 11.68
CA GLY A 220 2.89 -11.97 12.88
C GLY A 220 4.39 -12.28 12.82
N THR A 221 5.11 -11.77 11.83
CA THR A 221 6.57 -11.89 11.74
C THR A 221 7.19 -10.50 11.86
N PRO A 222 7.39 -9.96 13.08
CA PRO A 222 8.05 -8.67 13.24
C PRO A 222 9.47 -8.70 12.67
N ARG A 223 10.05 -7.53 12.42
CA ARG A 223 11.39 -7.36 11.82
C ARG A 223 12.45 -8.30 12.39
N GLN A 224 12.54 -8.41 13.72
CA GLN A 224 13.51 -9.30 14.38
C GLN A 224 13.30 -10.78 14.03
N ALA A 225 12.05 -11.24 13.98
CA ALA A 225 11.71 -12.62 13.62
C ALA A 225 11.98 -12.93 12.14
N ALA A 226 11.75 -11.95 11.25
CA ALA A 226 12.09 -12.07 9.84
C ALA A 226 13.61 -12.17 9.65
N LEU A 227 14.39 -11.31 10.33
CA LEU A 227 15.84 -11.36 10.29
C LEU A 227 16.40 -12.66 10.88
N ALA A 228 15.82 -13.16 11.97
CA ALA A 228 16.22 -14.46 12.55
C ALA A 228 16.07 -15.63 11.56
N LYS A 229 15.11 -15.54 10.62
CA LYS A 229 14.93 -16.53 9.53
C LYS A 229 15.86 -16.26 8.34
N ALA A 230 16.09 -15.00 7.98
CA ALA A 230 16.90 -14.61 6.83
C ALA A 230 18.42 -14.75 7.09
N CYS A 231 18.89 -14.49 8.30
CA CYS A 231 20.32 -14.51 8.64
C CYS A 231 20.99 -15.88 8.40
N PRO A 232 20.40 -17.03 8.78
CA PRO A 232 20.95 -18.35 8.42
C PRO A 232 21.01 -18.60 6.90
N MET A 233 20.08 -18.04 6.12
CA MET A 233 20.09 -18.14 4.66
C MET A 233 21.24 -17.33 4.06
N ALA A 234 21.45 -16.11 4.56
CA ALA A 234 22.57 -15.26 4.16
C ALA A 234 23.93 -15.90 4.49
N GLU A 235 24.05 -16.52 5.68
CA GLU A 235 25.24 -17.28 6.05
C GLU A 235 25.52 -18.42 5.06
N LYS A 236 24.51 -19.25 4.78
CA LYS A 236 24.64 -20.38 3.84
C LYS A 236 25.06 -19.91 2.44
N ASN A 237 24.54 -18.78 2.00
CA ASN A 237 24.80 -18.24 0.67
C ASN A 237 26.05 -17.35 0.60
N ARG A 238 26.75 -17.13 1.73
CA ARG A 238 27.87 -16.17 1.84
C ARG A 238 27.49 -14.76 1.40
N ASP A 239 26.25 -14.33 1.68
CA ASP A 239 25.79 -12.97 1.44
C ASP A 239 26.32 -12.05 2.55
N PHE A 240 27.60 -11.70 2.41
CA PHE A 240 28.31 -10.90 3.40
C PHE A 240 27.74 -9.49 3.53
N THR A 241 27.18 -8.92 2.46
CA THR A 241 26.52 -7.61 2.50
C THR A 241 25.30 -7.64 3.38
N PHE A 242 24.48 -8.68 3.26
CA PHE A 242 23.33 -8.84 4.16
C PHE A 242 23.76 -9.10 5.61
N ILE A 243 24.79 -9.92 5.81
CA ILE A 243 25.27 -10.27 7.16
C ILE A 243 25.77 -9.02 7.90
N THR A 244 26.53 -8.15 7.24
CA THR A 244 27.09 -6.94 7.86
C THR A 244 26.01 -5.94 8.23
N GLU A 245 24.98 -5.80 7.38
CA GLU A 245 23.94 -4.80 7.55
C GLU A 245 22.83 -5.24 8.51
N TYR A 246 22.45 -6.52 8.49
CA TYR A 246 21.26 -7.01 9.21
C TYR A 246 21.55 -8.07 10.28
N CYS A 247 22.74 -8.71 10.26
CA CYS A 247 23.06 -9.86 11.12
C CYS A 247 24.38 -9.65 11.89
N PRO A 248 24.48 -8.62 12.75
CA PRO A 248 25.74 -8.26 13.41
C PRO A 248 26.35 -9.40 14.23
N SER A 249 25.52 -10.27 14.82
CA SER A 249 25.97 -11.43 15.59
C SER A 249 26.70 -12.49 14.76
N LEU A 250 26.49 -12.53 13.44
CA LEU A 250 27.13 -13.49 12.54
C LEU A 250 28.42 -12.96 11.93
N VAL A 251 28.74 -11.67 12.05
CA VAL A 251 29.92 -11.06 11.41
C VAL A 251 31.21 -11.74 11.86
N ALA A 252 31.39 -12.00 13.15
CA ALA A 252 32.60 -12.66 13.66
C ALA A 252 32.79 -14.06 13.05
N LYS A 253 31.70 -14.83 12.95
CA LYS A 253 31.71 -16.17 12.35
C LYS A 253 31.96 -16.10 10.84
N ALA A 254 31.30 -15.16 10.15
CA ALA A 254 31.51 -14.90 8.72
C ALA A 254 32.98 -14.54 8.44
N CYS A 255 33.57 -13.65 9.24
CA CYS A 255 34.98 -13.27 9.15
C CYS A 255 35.94 -14.45 9.35
N ALA A 256 35.61 -15.41 10.21
CA ALA A 256 36.43 -16.62 10.40
C ALA A 256 36.37 -17.57 9.17
N SER A 257 35.28 -17.53 8.40
CA SER A 257 35.06 -18.40 7.24
C SER A 257 35.40 -17.76 5.88
N ALA A 258 35.63 -16.44 5.86
CA ALA A 258 35.89 -15.68 4.64
C ALA A 258 37.30 -15.95 4.10
N ASP A 259 37.41 -16.14 2.78
CA ASP A 259 38.69 -16.33 2.10
C ASP A 259 39.16 -14.97 1.55
N PRO A 260 40.30 -14.42 2.01
CA PRO A 260 40.81 -13.14 1.51
C PRO A 260 40.99 -13.09 -0.01
N ARG A 261 41.18 -14.23 -0.70
CA ARG A 261 41.31 -14.28 -2.16
C ARG A 261 39.98 -14.04 -2.89
N ARG A 262 38.87 -14.47 -2.28
CA ARG A 262 37.54 -14.45 -2.90
C ARG A 262 36.66 -13.34 -2.34
N ASP A 263 36.75 -13.11 -1.04
CA ASP A 263 35.87 -12.23 -0.27
C ASP A 263 36.61 -10.96 0.18
N ALA A 264 37.58 -10.53 -0.62
CA ALA A 264 38.49 -9.42 -0.31
C ALA A 264 37.76 -8.16 0.17
N GLU A 265 36.63 -7.83 -0.45
CA GLU A 265 35.83 -6.66 -0.08
C GLU A 265 35.27 -6.76 1.34
N PHE A 266 34.63 -7.89 1.66
CA PHE A 266 34.08 -8.15 3.00
C PHE A 266 35.18 -8.20 4.06
N VAL A 267 36.27 -8.93 3.80
CA VAL A 267 37.38 -9.08 4.76
C VAL A 267 37.99 -7.72 5.09
N VAL A 268 38.25 -6.88 4.08
CA VAL A 268 38.83 -5.54 4.30
C VAL A 268 37.86 -4.62 5.02
N ALA A 269 36.57 -4.62 4.66
CA ALA A 269 35.58 -3.69 5.22
C ALA A 269 35.11 -4.07 6.62
N SER A 270 34.97 -5.36 6.92
CA SER A 270 34.24 -5.85 8.09
C SER A 270 35.07 -6.73 9.04
N CYS A 271 36.28 -7.14 8.64
CA CYS A 271 37.10 -8.10 9.37
C CYS A 271 38.51 -7.56 9.63
N PRO A 272 38.69 -6.48 10.42
CA PRO A 272 39.95 -5.74 10.51
C PRO A 272 41.12 -6.58 11.02
N VAL A 273 40.87 -7.51 11.95
CA VAL A 273 41.90 -8.42 12.50
C VAL A 273 42.36 -9.41 11.43
N GLN A 274 41.43 -10.09 10.74
CA GLN A 274 41.78 -11.00 9.65
C GLN A 274 42.45 -10.26 8.48
N ALA A 275 41.96 -9.08 8.12
CA ALA A 275 42.52 -8.28 7.03
C ALA A 275 43.98 -7.90 7.33
N LYS A 276 44.28 -7.45 8.56
CA LYS A 276 45.66 -7.13 8.96
C LYS A 276 46.57 -8.36 8.91
N ALA A 277 46.09 -9.51 9.41
CA ALA A 277 46.86 -10.75 9.39
C ALA A 277 47.12 -11.24 7.95
N ALA A 278 46.09 -11.25 7.09
CA ALA A 278 46.22 -11.64 5.69
C ALA A 278 47.12 -10.69 4.89
N ALA A 279 47.07 -9.38 5.17
CA ALA A 279 47.95 -8.40 4.54
C ALA A 279 49.42 -8.59 4.93
N ALA A 280 49.69 -8.86 6.21
CA ALA A 280 51.04 -9.18 6.67
C ALA A 280 51.58 -10.45 6.02
N ALA A 281 50.74 -11.48 5.85
CA ALA A 281 51.14 -12.76 5.27
C ALA A 281 51.32 -12.72 3.74
N HIS A 282 50.50 -11.93 3.02
CA HIS A 282 50.38 -12.07 1.56
C HIS A 282 50.74 -10.81 0.76
N CYS A 283 50.78 -9.64 1.40
CA CYS A 283 51.02 -8.36 0.72
C CYS A 283 52.37 -7.72 1.07
N ALA A 284 52.91 -7.97 2.26
CA ALA A 284 54.17 -7.37 2.70
C ALA A 284 55.36 -7.84 1.85
N GLY A 285 56.27 -6.91 1.52
CA GLY A 285 57.54 -7.19 0.85
C GLY A 285 57.47 -7.58 -0.64
N ARG A 286 56.28 -7.50 -1.27
CA ARG A 286 56.10 -7.78 -2.70
C ARG A 286 56.15 -6.50 -3.51
N ASP A 287 56.87 -6.52 -4.62
CA ASP A 287 56.83 -5.45 -5.61
C ASP A 287 55.50 -5.45 -6.38
N TYR A 288 55.22 -4.36 -7.10
CA TYR A 288 53.98 -4.19 -7.83
C TYR A 288 53.71 -5.33 -8.83
N THR A 289 54.77 -5.82 -9.47
CA THR A 289 54.70 -6.88 -10.47
C THR A 289 54.40 -8.24 -9.83
N ALA A 290 55.06 -8.61 -8.73
CA ALA A 290 54.75 -9.85 -8.01
C ALA A 290 53.40 -9.81 -7.30
N MET A 291 52.91 -8.62 -6.91
CA MET A 291 51.56 -8.48 -6.36
C MET A 291 50.48 -8.71 -7.41
N ARG A 292 50.65 -8.19 -8.64
CA ARG A 292 49.68 -8.42 -9.73
C ARG A 292 49.55 -9.89 -10.15
N ALA A 293 50.64 -10.65 -10.02
CA ALA A 293 50.64 -12.10 -10.31
C ALA A 293 50.10 -12.96 -9.16
N SER A 294 49.82 -12.38 -7.98
CA SER A 294 49.34 -13.11 -6.81
C SER A 294 47.84 -13.37 -6.86
N PRO A 295 47.33 -14.53 -6.37
CA PRO A 295 45.90 -14.74 -6.17
C PRO A 295 45.29 -13.79 -5.12
N TYR A 296 46.13 -13.05 -4.38
CA TYR A 296 45.72 -12.02 -3.42
C TYR A 296 45.78 -10.60 -3.99
N ALA A 297 46.04 -10.41 -5.28
CA ALA A 297 46.17 -9.09 -5.90
C ALA A 297 44.98 -8.16 -5.58
N GLY A 298 43.75 -8.69 -5.72
CA GLY A 298 42.53 -7.93 -5.42
C GLY A 298 42.40 -7.54 -3.95
N PHE A 299 42.80 -8.42 -3.03
CA PHE A 299 42.84 -8.15 -1.60
C PHE A 299 43.89 -7.12 -1.23
N CYS A 300 45.14 -7.32 -1.64
CA CYS A 300 46.24 -6.42 -1.32
C CYS A 300 45.99 -5.01 -1.86
N GLY A 301 45.45 -4.90 -3.08
CA GLY A 301 45.06 -3.61 -3.65
C GLY A 301 43.98 -2.90 -2.83
N ARG A 302 42.91 -3.58 -2.44
CA ARG A 302 41.82 -3.01 -1.63
C ARG A 302 42.29 -2.63 -0.22
N TYR A 303 43.08 -3.48 0.43
CA TYR A 303 43.63 -3.21 1.76
C TYR A 303 44.54 -1.98 1.76
N ALA A 304 45.45 -1.87 0.79
CA ALA A 304 46.32 -0.71 0.62
C ALA A 304 45.52 0.57 0.30
N GLY A 305 44.52 0.48 -0.59
CA GLY A 305 43.63 1.59 -0.90
C GLY A 305 42.85 2.11 0.32
N GLY A 306 42.31 1.21 1.14
CA GLY A 306 41.62 1.56 2.38
C GLY A 306 42.53 2.26 3.39
N GLN A 307 43.78 1.79 3.56
CA GLN A 307 44.78 2.43 4.41
C GLN A 307 45.16 3.83 3.92
N LEU A 308 45.31 4.01 2.61
CA LEU A 308 45.57 5.33 2.02
C LEU A 308 44.40 6.29 2.25
N GLN A 309 43.17 5.83 2.09
CA GLN A 309 41.97 6.65 2.32
C GLN A 309 41.83 7.04 3.80
N GLN A 310 42.10 6.11 4.73
CA GLN A 310 42.13 6.41 6.16
C GLN A 310 43.24 7.41 6.51
N ARG A 311 44.43 7.26 5.94
CA ARG A 311 45.54 8.22 6.13
C ARG A 311 45.20 9.60 5.58
N ASN A 312 44.57 9.67 4.41
CA ASN A 312 44.16 10.93 3.80
C ASN A 312 43.00 11.58 4.57
N ALA A 313 42.06 10.81 5.12
CA ALA A 313 41.01 11.32 5.98
C ALA A 313 41.55 11.81 7.33
N GLY A 314 42.56 11.13 7.90
CA GLY A 314 43.27 11.57 9.10
C GLY A 314 44.18 12.78 8.87
N ALA A 315 44.67 12.98 7.64
CA ALA A 315 45.42 14.17 7.23
C ALA A 315 44.51 15.36 6.85
N ALA A 316 43.22 15.11 6.57
CA ALA A 316 42.23 16.13 6.21
C ALA A 316 41.58 16.83 7.43
N ALA A 317 42.06 16.57 8.65
CA ALA A 317 41.75 17.41 9.80
C ALA A 317 42.96 18.30 10.14
N PRO A 318 43.11 19.50 9.55
CA PRO A 318 43.68 20.57 10.31
C PRO A 318 42.66 20.91 11.39
N THR A 319 42.99 20.61 12.64
CA THR A 319 42.59 21.45 13.77
C THR A 319 42.73 22.90 13.31
N PRO A 320 41.73 23.79 13.44
CA PRO A 320 42.01 25.21 13.31
C PRO A 320 43.03 25.50 14.42
N ALA A 321 44.30 25.65 14.03
CA ALA A 321 45.31 26.20 14.91
C ALA A 321 44.71 27.50 15.45
N ALA A 322 44.66 27.60 16.78
CA ALA A 322 44.27 28.81 17.46
C ALA A 322 45.04 29.97 16.83
N VAL A 323 44.31 30.84 16.14
CA VAL A 323 44.80 32.14 15.71
C VAL A 323 45.22 32.85 17.01
N PRO A 324 46.49 33.29 17.18
CA PRO A 324 46.81 34.13 18.31
C PRO A 324 46.01 35.42 18.16
N THR A 325 45.15 35.70 19.15
CA THR A 325 44.30 36.87 19.21
C THR A 325 45.15 38.14 19.08
N PRO A 326 44.94 39.00 18.07
CA PRO A 326 45.53 40.34 18.07
C PRO A 326 44.71 41.22 19.02
N ALA A 327 45.40 41.92 19.92
CA ALA A 327 44.83 43.03 20.70
C ALA A 327 44.36 44.18 19.77
N PRO A 328 43.41 45.04 20.21
CA PRO A 328 42.63 45.86 19.30
C PRO A 328 43.31 47.18 18.90
N ALA A 329 42.83 47.69 17.75
CA ALA A 329 42.87 49.05 17.20
C ALA A 329 44.10 49.51 16.40
N ALA A 330 43.92 49.61 15.08
CA ALA A 330 44.15 50.85 14.32
C ALA A 330 43.36 50.79 13.00
N GLU A 331 42.64 51.86 12.73
CA GLU A 331 41.81 52.12 11.54
C GLU A 331 42.71 52.26 10.30
N GLU A 332 42.51 51.43 9.25
CA GLU A 332 43.30 51.47 8.01
C GLU A 332 42.47 51.87 6.79
N ALA A 333 43.03 52.84 6.06
CA ALA A 333 42.53 53.57 4.90
C ALA A 333 42.11 52.71 3.69
N PRO A 334 41.28 53.27 2.77
CA PRO A 334 40.74 52.52 1.63
C PRO A 334 41.83 52.07 0.64
N LYS A 335 41.85 50.76 0.34
CA LYS A 335 42.75 50.16 -0.66
C LYS A 335 42.44 50.69 -2.06
N LYS A 336 43.50 51.11 -2.76
CA LYS A 336 43.46 51.63 -4.15
C LYS A 336 42.93 50.55 -5.12
N PRO A 337 42.16 50.96 -6.16
CA PRO A 337 41.59 50.03 -7.13
C PRO A 337 42.68 49.29 -7.90
N SER A 338 42.41 48.02 -8.20
CA SER A 338 43.38 47.13 -8.83
C SER A 338 43.61 47.52 -10.30
N TRP A 339 44.73 47.08 -10.87
CA TRP A 339 45.07 47.33 -12.28
C TRP A 339 43.99 46.83 -13.25
N ARG A 340 43.23 45.79 -12.87
CA ARG A 340 42.07 45.29 -13.61
C ARG A 340 40.90 46.28 -13.62
N ASP A 341 40.69 47.00 -12.52
CA ASP A 341 39.63 48.01 -12.42
C ASP A 341 39.95 49.24 -13.28
N ARG A 342 41.23 49.62 -13.34
CA ARG A 342 41.71 50.71 -14.20
C ARG A 342 41.62 50.40 -15.69
N LEU A 343 41.80 49.14 -16.09
CA LEU A 343 41.66 48.72 -17.48
C LEU A 343 40.21 48.62 -17.95
N ARG A 344 39.27 48.29 -17.04
CA ARG A 344 37.83 48.36 -17.34
C ARG A 344 37.36 49.81 -17.54
N ASP A 345 37.74 50.71 -16.64
CA ASP A 345 37.40 52.14 -16.71
C ASP A 345 37.96 52.82 -17.99
N ALA A 346 39.17 52.42 -18.42
CA ALA A 346 39.78 52.92 -19.66
C ALA A 346 39.11 52.35 -20.93
N LYS A 347 38.58 51.12 -20.87
CA LYS A 347 37.87 50.51 -22.00
C LYS A 347 36.45 51.10 -22.14
N ASP A 348 35.75 51.31 -21.03
CA ASP A 348 34.41 51.90 -21.02
C ASP A 348 34.42 53.38 -21.45
N LYS A 349 35.56 54.08 -21.36
CA LYS A 349 35.75 55.46 -21.88
C LYS A 349 36.13 55.56 -23.35
N LEU A 350 36.48 54.45 -24.01
CA LEU A 350 36.90 54.42 -25.42
C LEU A 350 35.86 53.80 -26.35
N THR A 351 34.80 53.19 -25.81
CA THR A 351 33.69 52.60 -26.57
C THR A 351 32.35 53.01 -25.95
N GLY A 352 31.77 54.10 -26.45
CA GLY A 352 30.43 54.58 -26.08
C GLY A 352 30.34 56.09 -26.32
N GLU A 353 30.08 56.52 -27.55
CA GLU A 353 28.74 56.78 -28.12
C GLU A 353 28.20 58.15 -27.67
N ASP A 354 28.49 59.15 -28.50
CA ASP A 354 27.54 60.24 -28.76
C ASP A 354 26.37 59.70 -29.61
#